data_AF-A0A1V4VUT6-F1
#
_entry.id   AF-A0A1V4VUT6-F1
#
_cell.length_a   1.000
_cell.length_b   1.000
_cell.length_c   1.000
_cell.angle_alpha   90.00
_cell.angle_beta   90.00
_cell.angle_gamma   90.00
#
_symmetry.space_group_name_H-M   'P 1'
#
loop_
_entity.id
_entity.type
_entity.pdbx_description
1 polymer ?
#
loop_
_entity_poly.entity_id
_entity_poly.type
_entity_poly.pdbx_seq_one_letter_code
_entity_poly.pdbx_strand_id
1 'polypeptide(L)' 'MIFFIISINGGIVLFLFGFKEYRRLSFGKNLIEAIISAFTDTFEFSSIGMMLIGLILIVIGIIGLLK' A
#
# COMPACT_ATOMS: atom_id res chain seq x y z
N MET A 1 15.93 -14.22 -9.28
CA MET A 1 15.12 -14.84 -8.21
C MET A 1 15.18 -14.07 -6.89
N ILE A 2 16.36 -13.92 -6.26
CA ILE A 2 16.52 -13.19 -4.98
C ILE A 2 15.97 -11.75 -5.01
N PHE A 3 16.22 -11.00 -6.09
CA PHE A 3 15.69 -9.64 -6.27
C PHE A 3 14.15 -9.58 -6.18
N PHE A 4 13.45 -10.56 -6.76
CA PHE A 4 11.99 -10.59 -6.74
C PHE A 4 11.42 -10.91 -5.35
N ILE A 5 12.08 -11.81 -4.61
CA ILE A 5 11.72 -12.11 -3.21
C ILE A 5 11.91 -10.87 -2.33
N ILE A 6 12.99 -10.11 -2.53
CA ILE A 6 13.23 -8.84 -1.81
C ILE A 6 12.16 -7.81 -2.16
N SER A 7 11.78 -7.68 -3.43
CA SER A 7 10.71 -6.77 -3.88
C SER A 7 9.37 -7.10 -3.23
N ILE A 8 9.01 -8.38 -3.14
CA ILE A 8 7.77 -8.82 -2.47
C ILE A 8 7.80 -8.46 -0.99
N ASN A 9 8.89 -8.77 -0.28
CA ASN A 9 9.00 -8.47 1.14
C ASN A 9 8.99 -6.96 1.41
N GLY A 10 9.74 -6.18 0.62
CA GLY A 10 9.74 -4.72 0.70
C GLY A 10 8.35 -4.12 0.42
N GLY A 11 7.66 -4.64 -0.59
CA GLY A 11 6.30 -4.22 -0.92
C GLY A 11 5.28 -4.54 0.18
N ILE A 12 5.36 -5.72 0.80
CA ILE A 12 4.50 -6.10 1.94
C ILE A 12 4.73 -5.16 3.13
N VAL A 13 5.99 -4.87 3.47
CA VAL A 13 6.31 -3.97 4.60
C VAL A 13 5.79 -2.56 4.35
N LEU A 14 6.01 -2.01 3.15
CA LEU A 14 5.50 -0.70 2.76
C LEU A 14 3.98 -0.64 2.77
N PHE A 15 3.32 -1.69 2.28
CA PHE A 15 1.87 -1.78 2.27
C PHE A 15 1.29 -1.80 3.69
N LEU A 16 1.83 -2.65 4.57
CA LEU A 16 1.37 -2.76 5.95
C LEU A 16 1.63 -1.47 6.74
N PHE A 17 2.75 -0.80 6.50
CA PHE A 17 3.06 0.47 7.13
C PHE A 17 2.07 1.55 6.69
N GLY A 18 1.85 1.71 5.38
CA GLY A 18 0.86 2.64 4.85
C GLY A 18 -0.56 2.35 5.36
N PHE A 19 -0.95 1.08 5.44
CA PHE A 19 -2.26 0.68 5.96
C PHE A 19 -2.42 0.96 7.46
N LYS A 20 -1.35 0.82 8.24
CA LYS A 20 -1.35 1.15 9.67
C LYS A 20 -1.49 2.66 9.87
N GLU A 21 -0.74 3.46 9.12
CA GLU A 21 -0.80 4.92 9.19
C GLU A 21 -2.19 5.42 8.75
N TYR A 22 -2.71 4.90 7.65
CA TYR A 22 -4.06 5.16 7.17
C TYR A 22 -5.13 4.82 8.22
N ARG A 23 -5.07 3.63 8.83
CA ARG A 23 -6.01 3.26 9.89
C ARG A 23 -5.91 4.18 11.10
N ARG A 24 -4.71 4.61 11.49
CA ARG A 24 -4.49 5.53 12.60
C ARG A 24 -5.11 6.91 12.33
N LEU A 25 -4.98 7.41 11.11
CA LEU A 25 -5.53 8.70 10.69
C LEU A 25 -7.05 8.65 10.44
N SER A 26 -7.55 7.51 9.96
CA SER A 26 -8.96 7.29 9.62
C SER A 26 -9.77 6.60 10.73
N PHE A 27 -9.26 6.51 11.96
CA PHE A 27 -9.91 5.81 13.07
C PHE A 27 -11.20 6.54 13.50
N GLY A 28 -12.33 6.16 12.88
CA GLY A 28 -13.64 6.78 13.07
C GLY A 28 -14.48 6.90 11.78
N LYS A 29 -13.86 6.78 10.59
CA LYS A 29 -14.56 6.81 9.30
C LYS A 29 -15.04 5.41 8.93
N ASN A 30 -16.27 5.30 8.43
CA ASN A 30 -16.78 4.04 7.86
C ASN A 30 -15.91 3.63 6.66
N LEU A 31 -15.77 2.32 6.38
CA LEU A 31 -14.91 1.81 5.30
C LEU A 31 -15.15 2.52 3.95
N ILE A 32 -16.41 2.84 3.65
CA ILE A 32 -16.83 3.56 2.44
C ILE A 32 -16.37 5.03 2.47
N GLU A 33 -16.46 5.69 3.61
CA GLU A 33 -16.04 7.08 3.80
C GLU A 33 -14.52 7.21 3.75
N ALA A 34 -13.82 6.19 4.22
CA ALA A 34 -12.37 6.06 4.11
C ALA A 34 -11.97 5.90 2.62
N ILE A 35 -12.65 5.02 1.87
CA ILE A 35 -12.43 4.86 0.42
C ILE A 35 -12.73 6.16 -0.33
N ILE A 36 -13.84 6.84 -0.07
CA ILE A 36 -14.20 8.10 -0.74
C ILE A 36 -13.18 9.20 -0.40
N SER A 37 -12.84 9.37 0.89
CA SER A 37 -11.84 10.35 1.36
C SER A 37 -10.46 10.09 0.75
N ALA A 38 -10.08 8.82 0.51
CA ALA A 38 -8.86 8.47 -0.21
C ALA A 38 -8.81 8.95 -1.67
N PHE A 39 -9.97 9.15 -2.32
CA PHE A 39 -10.07 9.66 -3.69
C PHE A 39 -10.39 11.17 -3.77
N THR A 40 -10.99 11.75 -2.71
CA THR A 40 -11.43 13.16 -2.72
C THR A 40 -10.51 14.11 -1.96
N ASP A 41 -9.83 13.66 -0.90
CA ASP A 41 -8.94 14.52 -0.12
C ASP A 41 -7.50 14.44 -0.63
N THR A 42 -6.99 15.58 -1.08
CA THR A 42 -5.57 15.84 -1.38
C THR A 42 -4.65 15.75 -0.14
N PHE A 43 -5.21 15.42 1.04
CA PHE A 43 -4.52 15.27 2.31
C PHE A 43 -4.47 13.81 2.76
N GLU A 44 -3.74 12.94 2.06
CA GLU A 44 -3.08 11.75 2.65
C GLU A 44 -2.08 11.11 1.66
N PHE A 45 -1.36 11.97 0.91
CA PHE A 45 -0.42 11.55 -0.14
C PHE A 45 0.68 10.59 0.36
N SER A 46 0.93 10.49 1.68
CA SER A 46 1.93 9.58 2.24
C SER A 46 1.39 8.16 2.45
N SER A 47 0.27 7.96 3.16
CA SER A 47 -0.20 6.64 3.57
C SER A 47 -0.71 5.80 2.40
N ILE A 48 -1.59 6.39 1.59
CA ILE A 48 -2.16 5.72 0.41
C ILE A 48 -1.10 5.54 -0.67
N GLY A 49 -0.20 6.51 -0.84
CA GLY A 49 0.95 6.41 -1.75
C GLY A 49 1.88 5.24 -1.38
N MET A 50 2.21 5.07 -0.10
CA MET A 50 3.00 3.93 0.39
C MET A 50 2.29 2.58 0.16
N MET A 51 0.97 2.54 0.33
CA MET A 51 0.18 1.34 0.02
C MET A 51 0.24 1.00 -1.47
N LEU A 52 0.06 1.98 -2.35
CA LEU A 52 0.11 1.77 -3.80
C LEU A 52 1.49 1.32 -4.27
N ILE A 53 2.56 1.99 -3.81
CA ILE A 53 3.94 1.60 -4.12
C ILE A 53 4.24 0.18 -3.61
N GLY A 54 3.80 -0.14 -2.39
CA GLY A 54 3.92 -1.48 -1.83
C GLY A 54 3.24 -2.55 -2.69
N LEU A 55 2.03 -2.26 -3.16
CA LEU A 55 1.28 -3.15 -4.06
C LEU A 55 2.01 -3.38 -5.39
N ILE A 56 2.56 -2.31 -5.99
CA ILE A 56 3.31 -2.38 -7.24
C ILE A 56 4.54 -3.28 -7.10
N LEU A 57 5.31 -3.13 -6.01
CA LEU A 57 6.50 -3.94 -5.74
C LEU A 57 6.17 -5.43 -5.56
N ILE A 58 5.03 -5.74 -4.95
CA ILE A 58 4.53 -7.11 -4.81
C ILE A 58 4.17 -7.67 -6.20
N VAL A 59 3.41 -6.94 -7.00
CA VAL A 59 2.98 -7.37 -8.35
C VAL A 59 4.19 -7.60 -9.26
N ILE A 60 5.15 -6.68 -9.30
CA ILE A 60 6.39 -6.83 -10.08
C ILE A 60 7.18 -8.06 -9.62
N GLY A 61 7.29 -8.26 -8.30
CA GLY A 61 7.98 -9.40 -7.73
C GLY A 61 7.32 -10.74 -8.10
N ILE A 62 5.99 -10.83 -8.04
CA ILE A 62 5.25 -12.03 -8.43
C ILE A 62 5.40 -12.32 -9.92
N ILE A 63 5.21 -11.32 -10.79
CA ILE A 63 5.37 -11.49 -12.25
C ILE A 63 6.79 -11.96 -12.59
N GLY A 64 7.80 -11.43 -11.91
CA GLY A 64 9.20 -11.82 -12.11
C GLY A 64 9.56 -13.21 -11.59
N LEU A 65 8.79 -13.80 -10.67
CA LEU A 65 8.96 -15.20 -10.22
C LEU A 65 8.22 -16.20 -11.12
N LEU A 66 7.18 -15.75 -11.82
CA LEU A 66 6.39 -16.59 -12.73
C LEU A 66 7.02 -16.73 -14.14
N LYS A 67 7.99 -15.87 -14.47
CA LYS A 67 8.78 -15.92 -15.71
C LYS A 67 10.14 -16.56 -15.45
#